data_AF-A0A8I7B160-F1
#
_entry.id   AF-A0A8I7B160-F1
#
_cell.length_a   1.000
_cell.length_b   1.000
_cell.length_c   1.000
_cell.angle_alpha   90.00
_cell.angle_beta   90.00
_cell.angle_gamma   90.00
#
_symmetry.space_group_name_H-M   'P 1'
#
loop_
_entity.id
_entity.type
_entity.pdbx_description
1 polymer ?
#
loop_
_entity_poly.entity_id
_entity_poly.type
_entity_poly.pdbx_seq_one_letter_code
_entity_poly.pdbx_strand_id
1 'polypeptide(L)'
;MAVDAATAPSELGSSIRGEGEVAAKPRPSAAAPAAQESLAELDRRYAPYARRDAYGPMGRGPLGAAEAARTAVAAAVLLPLRVVAGVLVLVAYYLVCRVCTLWVEEERAGGEGEGYARLQGWRRACVVRCGRALSRAMLFVFGFYWIREHDRRFRDAEGKDLGQSELLERPGAIVSNHVSYVDILYHMSSSLPSFVAKRSVARLPLVGLISKCIGCIFVQRESKTSDFKGVSGAVTERIQRAHQQKNSPMMLLFPEGTTTNGDYLLPFKTGAFLARAPVQPVILRYPYKRFSPAWDSMDGARHVFLLLCQFVNHLEVVHLPVYYPSEQEKDDPKLYADNVRKLMAVEGSLILSDLGLAEKRVYHAALNGNSLPRALHQKGD
;
A
#
# COMPACT_ATOMS: atom_id res chain seq x y z
N MET A 1 28.38 21.28 67.13
CA MET A 1 29.44 21.94 67.92
C MET A 1 30.48 22.39 66.92
N ALA A 2 30.80 23.66 66.72
CA ALA A 2 30.45 24.87 67.43
C ALA A 2 30.91 26.01 66.49
N VAL A 3 30.01 26.97 66.23
CA VAL A 3 30.23 28.43 66.13
C VAL A 3 31.40 28.96 65.28
N ASP A 4 31.10 29.71 64.21
CA ASP A 4 31.02 31.19 64.17
C ASP A 4 32.38 31.76 63.73
N ALA A 5 32.50 32.93 63.11
CA ALA A 5 31.59 33.92 62.57
C ALA A 5 32.46 34.87 61.73
N ALA A 6 31.77 35.68 60.92
CA ALA A 6 32.04 37.09 60.60
C ALA A 6 33.50 37.59 60.63
N THR A 7 33.96 38.43 59.70
CA THR A 7 33.39 39.77 59.47
C THR A 7 34.03 40.38 58.20
N ALA A 8 33.23 41.11 57.44
CA ALA A 8 33.61 42.02 56.34
C ALA A 8 34.22 43.34 56.92
N PRO A 9 34.35 44.49 56.20
CA PRO A 9 34.14 44.79 54.77
C PRO A 9 35.16 45.79 54.13
N SER A 10 34.88 46.16 52.86
CA SER A 10 35.08 47.50 52.24
C SER A 10 36.53 47.88 51.87
N GLU A 11 36.89 48.54 50.75
CA GLU A 11 36.27 49.49 49.82
C GLU A 11 36.94 49.37 48.43
N LEU A 12 36.17 49.37 47.33
CA LEU A 12 36.01 50.45 46.33
C LEU A 12 37.29 51.05 45.70
N GLY A 13 37.32 51.02 44.35
CA GLY A 13 38.20 51.82 43.48
C GLY A 13 38.68 51.02 42.28
N SER A 14 37.92 50.94 41.17
CA SER A 14 38.12 51.75 39.94
C SER A 14 39.58 51.87 39.50
N SER A 15 40.03 51.66 38.27
CA SER A 15 39.40 51.43 36.98
C SER A 15 40.55 51.18 35.99
N ILE A 16 40.40 50.13 35.19
CA ILE A 16 40.89 49.95 33.82
C ILE A 16 42.41 49.87 33.58
N ARG A 17 42.83 48.61 33.33
CA ARG A 17 44.02 48.17 32.59
C ARG A 17 43.89 48.47 31.10
N GLY A 18 45.00 48.90 30.50
CA GLY A 18 45.33 48.59 29.11
C GLY A 18 46.23 47.35 29.02
N GLU A 19 46.37 46.86 27.79
CA GLU A 19 47.34 45.87 27.28
C GLU A 19 46.94 44.39 27.28
N GLY A 20 47.19 43.75 26.13
CA GLY A 20 47.57 42.34 26.07
C GLY A 20 46.62 41.42 25.30
N GLU A 21 46.71 41.46 23.98
CA GLU A 21 46.15 40.52 23.03
C GLU A 21 46.69 39.08 23.28
N VAL A 22 45.79 38.12 23.57
CA VAL A 22 46.05 36.68 23.46
C VAL A 22 45.01 36.10 22.51
N ALA A 23 45.47 35.70 21.33
CA ALA A 23 44.68 35.16 20.23
C ALA A 23 43.82 33.96 20.67
N ALA A 24 42.49 34.17 20.69
CA ALA A 24 41.51 33.10 20.88
C ALA A 24 41.26 32.37 19.57
N LYS A 25 41.35 31.03 19.60
CA LYS A 25 40.93 30.12 18.52
C LYS A 25 39.54 30.51 18.00
N PRO A 26 39.28 30.47 16.68
CA PRO A 26 37.96 30.78 16.15
C PRO A 26 36.95 29.78 16.70
N ARG A 27 35.90 30.30 17.34
CA ARG A 27 34.71 29.52 17.70
C ARG A 27 34.19 28.83 16.43
N PRO A 28 33.70 27.58 16.50
CA PRO A 28 33.03 26.99 15.36
C PRO A 28 31.87 27.91 14.98
N SER A 29 31.95 28.45 13.76
CA SER A 29 30.86 29.16 13.11
C SER A 29 29.60 28.35 13.35
N ALA A 30 28.59 29.01 13.93
CA ALA A 30 27.25 28.47 14.03
C ALA A 30 26.89 27.88 12.66
N ALA A 31 26.63 26.58 12.63
CA ALA A 31 26.12 25.92 11.45
C ALA A 31 24.88 26.72 11.02
N ALA A 32 24.88 27.17 9.76
CA ALA A 32 23.69 27.74 9.14
C ALA A 32 22.50 26.82 9.43
N PRO A 33 21.32 27.34 9.80
CA PRO A 33 20.16 26.49 9.96
C PRO A 33 19.97 25.75 8.64
N ALA A 34 19.95 24.42 8.69
CA ALA A 34 19.62 23.60 7.53
C ALA A 34 18.37 24.21 6.91
N ALA A 35 18.50 24.70 5.67
CA ALA A 35 17.41 25.34 4.97
C ALA A 35 16.18 24.43 5.09
N GLN A 36 15.12 24.96 5.70
CA GLN A 36 13.88 24.24 5.90
C GLN A 36 13.34 23.96 4.49
N GLU A 37 13.59 22.75 3.98
CA GLU A 37 13.22 22.34 2.61
C GLU A 37 11.74 22.69 2.43
N SER A 38 11.44 23.47 1.38
CA SER A 38 10.08 23.90 1.17
C SER A 38 9.20 22.67 0.89
N LEU A 39 7.95 22.68 1.34
CA LEU A 39 7.03 21.56 1.10
C LEU A 39 6.93 21.21 -0.40
N ALA A 40 7.03 22.22 -1.27
CA ALA A 40 6.98 22.02 -2.72
C ALA A 40 8.21 21.26 -3.26
N GLU A 41 9.39 21.53 -2.72
CA GLU A 41 10.63 20.80 -3.06
C GLU A 41 10.56 19.36 -2.55
N LEU A 42 10.08 19.17 -1.30
CA LEU A 42 9.87 17.85 -0.71
C LEU A 42 8.88 17.03 -1.55
N ASP A 43 7.74 17.61 -1.92
CA ASP A 43 6.73 16.96 -2.76
C ASP A 43 7.24 16.65 -4.17
N ARG A 44 8.11 17.49 -4.73
CA ARG A 44 8.77 17.20 -6.02
C ARG A 44 9.74 16.03 -5.90
N ARG A 45 10.53 15.98 -4.82
CA ARG A 45 11.49 14.90 -4.56
C ARG A 45 10.81 13.56 -4.28
N TYR A 46 9.69 13.57 -3.59
CA TYR A 46 8.91 12.39 -3.23
C TYR A 46 7.58 12.32 -3.99
N ALA A 47 7.60 12.72 -5.27
CA ALA A 47 6.41 12.85 -6.12
C ALA A 47 5.45 11.65 -6.14
N PRO A 48 5.90 10.37 -6.12
CA PRO A 48 5.00 9.20 -6.03
C PRO A 48 4.14 9.14 -4.78
N TYR A 49 4.51 9.87 -3.72
CA TYR A 49 3.82 9.88 -2.43
C TYR A 49 3.13 11.20 -2.15
N ALA A 50 3.38 12.21 -2.97
CA ALA A 50 2.81 13.54 -2.81
C ALA A 50 1.32 13.53 -3.15
N ARG A 51 0.53 14.16 -2.26
CA ARG A 51 -0.90 14.30 -2.40
C ARG A 51 -1.26 15.68 -2.95
N ARG A 52 -2.16 15.71 -3.93
CA ARG A 52 -2.57 16.94 -4.64
C ARG A 52 -4.07 17.20 -4.61
N ASP A 53 -4.76 16.67 -3.62
CA ASP A 53 -6.19 16.83 -3.45
C ASP A 53 -6.55 18.09 -2.64
N ALA A 54 -7.84 18.39 -2.50
CA ALA A 54 -8.31 19.60 -1.82
C ALA A 54 -7.97 19.64 -0.31
N TYR A 55 -7.54 18.51 0.26
CA TYR A 55 -7.24 18.36 1.69
C TYR A 55 -5.75 18.50 1.98
N GLY A 56 -4.91 18.65 0.93
CA GLY A 56 -3.49 18.91 1.07
C GLY A 56 -2.69 17.79 1.74
N PRO A 57 -1.44 18.06 2.14
CA PRO A 57 -0.57 17.08 2.78
C PRO A 57 -1.22 16.49 4.03
N MET A 58 -1.12 15.18 4.19
CA MET A 58 -1.70 14.44 5.33
C MET A 58 -3.24 14.61 5.48
N GLY A 59 -3.92 15.19 4.49
CA GLY A 59 -5.32 15.59 4.60
C GLY A 59 -5.58 16.65 5.67
N ARG A 60 -4.59 17.49 5.98
CA ARG A 60 -4.62 18.54 7.02
C ARG A 60 -4.49 19.96 6.48
N GLY A 61 -4.53 20.12 5.16
CA GLY A 61 -4.51 21.41 4.50
C GLY A 61 -5.76 22.26 4.82
N PRO A 62 -5.65 23.59 4.67
CA PRO A 62 -6.78 24.49 4.87
C PRO A 62 -7.87 24.20 3.85
N LEU A 63 -9.11 24.03 4.32
CA LEU A 63 -10.28 23.83 3.46
C LEU A 63 -11.03 25.13 3.25
N GLY A 64 -11.48 25.37 2.02
CA GLY A 64 -12.43 26.45 1.74
C GLY A 64 -13.77 26.19 2.44
N ALA A 65 -14.48 27.26 2.84
CA ALA A 65 -15.72 27.17 3.61
C ALA A 65 -16.77 26.23 2.98
N ALA A 66 -16.90 26.25 1.65
CA ALA A 66 -17.83 25.38 0.93
C ALA A 66 -17.45 23.89 1.03
N GLU A 67 -16.15 23.55 1.00
CA GLU A 67 -15.72 22.15 1.13
C GLU A 67 -15.84 21.68 2.58
N ALA A 68 -15.49 22.54 3.54
CA ALA A 68 -15.70 22.26 4.96
C ALA A 68 -17.19 21.99 5.27
N ALA A 69 -18.11 22.83 4.76
CA ALA A 69 -19.54 22.64 4.93
C ALA A 69 -20.05 21.34 4.30
N ARG A 70 -19.61 21.01 3.08
CA ARG A 70 -19.98 19.74 2.42
C ARG A 70 -19.51 18.53 3.22
N THR A 71 -18.28 18.56 3.71
CA THR A 71 -17.71 17.47 4.51
C THR A 71 -18.43 17.36 5.86
N ALA A 72 -18.82 18.48 6.48
CA ALA A 72 -19.61 18.48 7.71
C ALA A 72 -21.02 17.86 7.49
N VAL A 73 -21.71 18.24 6.41
CA VAL A 73 -23.01 17.65 6.05
C VAL A 73 -22.89 16.16 5.76
N ALA A 74 -21.88 15.75 4.99
CA ALA A 74 -21.63 14.34 4.70
C ALA A 74 -21.27 13.55 5.97
N ALA A 75 -20.49 14.14 6.88
CA ALA A 75 -20.16 13.53 8.16
C ALA A 75 -21.38 13.36 9.07
N ALA A 76 -22.34 14.29 9.02
CA ALA A 76 -23.57 14.21 9.80
C ALA A 76 -24.58 13.20 9.24
N VAL A 77 -24.70 13.11 7.91
CA VAL A 77 -25.77 12.33 7.26
C VAL A 77 -25.26 11.04 6.62
N LEU A 78 -24.25 11.13 5.77
CA LEU A 78 -23.80 10.02 4.93
C LEU A 78 -22.91 9.04 5.69
N LEU A 79 -22.01 9.56 6.52
CA LEU A 79 -21.03 8.76 7.26
C LEU A 79 -21.69 7.75 8.21
N PRO A 80 -22.66 8.10 9.09
CA PRO A 80 -23.26 7.14 10.01
C PRO A 80 -23.94 5.98 9.26
N LEU A 81 -24.68 6.31 8.19
CA LEU A 81 -25.34 5.32 7.34
C LEU A 81 -24.34 4.34 6.71
N ARG A 82 -23.23 4.87 6.16
CA ARG A 82 -22.19 4.05 5.55
C ARG A 82 -21.39 3.24 6.56
N VAL A 83 -21.13 3.76 7.75
CA VAL A 83 -20.48 3.00 8.83
C VAL A 83 -21.35 1.82 9.23
N VAL A 84 -22.64 2.03 9.47
CA VAL A 84 -23.58 0.95 9.79
C VAL A 84 -23.63 -0.07 8.65
N ALA A 85 -23.83 0.38 7.41
CA ALA A 85 -23.87 -0.51 6.25
C ALA A 85 -22.56 -1.31 6.07
N GLY A 86 -21.40 -0.67 6.23
CA GLY A 86 -20.10 -1.30 6.14
C GLY A 86 -19.89 -2.35 7.24
N VAL A 87 -20.27 -2.04 8.49
CA VAL A 87 -20.21 -3.01 9.59
C VAL A 87 -21.11 -4.20 9.31
N LEU A 88 -22.33 -3.98 8.81
CA LEU A 88 -23.26 -5.06 8.45
C LEU A 88 -22.69 -5.96 7.34
N VAL A 89 -22.10 -5.38 6.29
CA VAL A 89 -21.45 -6.16 5.23
C VAL A 89 -20.27 -6.99 5.77
N LEU A 90 -19.45 -6.40 6.64
CA LEU A 90 -18.31 -7.08 7.25
C LEU A 90 -18.75 -8.23 8.16
N VAL A 91 -19.74 -7.99 9.03
CA VAL A 91 -20.32 -9.00 9.91
C VAL A 91 -20.98 -10.11 9.09
N ALA A 92 -21.73 -9.77 8.04
CA ALA A 92 -22.32 -10.76 7.15
C ALA A 92 -21.26 -11.67 6.53
N TYR A 93 -20.16 -11.11 6.02
CA TYR A 93 -19.10 -11.94 5.42
C TYR A 93 -18.38 -12.79 6.48
N TYR A 94 -18.14 -12.22 7.66
CA TYR A 94 -17.60 -12.97 8.79
C TYR A 94 -18.49 -14.15 9.17
N LEU A 95 -19.81 -13.98 9.23
CA LEU A 95 -20.76 -15.05 9.55
C LEU A 95 -20.76 -16.14 8.48
N VAL A 96 -20.73 -15.78 7.19
CA VAL A 96 -20.58 -16.75 6.09
C VAL A 96 -19.31 -17.57 6.26
N CYS A 97 -18.17 -16.91 6.48
CA CYS A 97 -16.90 -17.57 6.75
C CYS A 97 -17.02 -18.47 7.98
N ARG A 98 -17.58 -17.96 9.09
CA ARG A 98 -17.73 -18.70 10.34
C ARG A 98 -18.52 -19.99 10.14
N VAL A 99 -19.68 -19.91 9.47
CA VAL A 99 -20.52 -21.07 9.12
C VAL A 99 -19.75 -22.06 8.24
N CYS A 100 -19.09 -21.59 7.18
CA CYS A 100 -18.32 -22.46 6.28
C CYS A 100 -17.11 -23.12 6.96
N THR A 101 -16.63 -22.53 8.06
CA THR A 101 -15.53 -23.05 8.87
C THR A 101 -15.96 -23.85 10.09
N LEU A 102 -17.27 -23.98 10.35
CA LEU A 102 -17.73 -24.84 11.44
C LEU A 102 -17.21 -26.26 11.22
N TRP A 103 -16.66 -26.84 12.28
CA TRP A 103 -16.13 -28.21 12.29
C TRP A 103 -14.89 -28.42 11.41
N VAL A 104 -14.26 -27.36 10.92
CA VAL A 104 -12.91 -27.43 10.37
C VAL A 104 -11.96 -27.18 11.53
N GLU A 105 -11.21 -28.21 11.94
CA GLU A 105 -10.16 -28.01 12.93
C GLU A 105 -9.12 -27.04 12.37
N GLU A 106 -8.84 -25.98 13.11
CA GLU A 106 -7.66 -25.16 12.86
C GLU A 106 -6.46 -26.03 13.25
N GLU A 107 -5.81 -26.68 12.29
CA GLU A 107 -4.55 -27.38 12.52
C GLU A 107 -3.60 -26.41 13.25
N ARG A 108 -3.45 -26.62 14.56
CA ARG A 108 -2.49 -25.93 15.42
C ARG A 108 -1.10 -26.54 15.16
N ALA A 109 -0.56 -26.34 13.97
CA ALA A 109 0.77 -26.81 13.64
C ALA A 109 1.49 -25.77 12.76
N GLY A 110 2.21 -24.84 13.37
CA GLY A 110 3.38 -24.14 12.79
C GLY A 110 3.21 -23.25 11.55
N GLY A 111 2.12 -23.36 10.79
CA GLY A 111 1.85 -22.65 9.55
C GLY A 111 0.55 -21.87 9.68
N GLU A 112 0.64 -20.62 10.12
CA GLU A 112 -0.51 -19.71 10.22
C GLU A 112 -1.17 -19.54 8.84
N GLY A 113 -2.24 -20.30 8.54
CA GLY A 113 -3.15 -20.03 7.41
C GLY A 113 -3.40 -21.16 6.41
N GLU A 114 -2.81 -22.35 6.56
CA GLU A 114 -2.97 -23.42 5.54
C GLU A 114 -4.27 -24.24 5.68
N GLY A 115 -4.89 -24.27 6.86
CA GLY A 115 -6.15 -25.01 7.09
C GLY A 115 -7.36 -24.46 6.33
N TYR A 116 -7.49 -23.14 6.24
CA TYR A 116 -8.65 -22.48 5.62
C TYR A 116 -8.54 -22.33 4.10
N ALA A 117 -7.33 -22.46 3.55
CA ALA A 117 -7.07 -22.58 2.12
C ALA A 117 -7.49 -23.97 1.56
N ARG A 118 -7.82 -24.93 2.43
CA ARG A 118 -8.31 -26.27 2.08
C ARG A 118 -9.84 -26.40 2.12
N LEU A 119 -10.59 -25.31 2.30
CA LEU A 119 -12.03 -25.36 2.04
C LEU A 119 -12.24 -25.86 0.59
N GLN A 120 -12.99 -26.95 0.45
CA GLN A 120 -13.31 -27.57 -0.84
C GLN A 120 -14.83 -27.65 -1.04
N GLY A 121 -15.23 -27.96 -2.28
CA GLY A 121 -16.63 -28.15 -2.65
C GLY A 121 -17.51 -26.93 -2.36
N TRP A 122 -18.70 -27.17 -1.79
CA TRP A 122 -19.72 -26.14 -1.61
C TRP A 122 -19.31 -25.03 -0.64
N ARG A 123 -18.51 -25.35 0.40
CA ARG A 123 -18.06 -24.35 1.41
C ARG A 123 -17.18 -23.30 0.76
N ARG A 124 -16.21 -23.72 -0.06
CA ARG A 124 -15.36 -22.81 -0.83
C ARG A 124 -16.18 -21.99 -1.82
N ALA A 125 -17.08 -22.65 -2.54
CA ALA A 125 -17.93 -21.97 -3.50
C ALA A 125 -18.82 -20.89 -2.84
N CYS A 126 -19.32 -21.16 -1.63
CA CYS A 126 -20.09 -20.22 -0.82
C CYS A 126 -19.23 -19.02 -0.40
N VAL A 127 -18.06 -19.25 0.24
CA VAL A 127 -17.13 -18.19 0.65
C VAL A 127 -16.73 -17.32 -0.54
N VAL A 128 -16.47 -17.91 -1.70
CA VAL A 128 -16.08 -17.18 -2.91
C VAL A 128 -17.22 -16.35 -3.47
N ARG A 129 -18.41 -16.94 -3.68
CA ARG A 129 -19.56 -16.21 -4.24
C ARG A 129 -20.03 -15.09 -3.32
N CYS A 130 -20.20 -15.38 -2.02
CA CYS A 130 -20.56 -14.38 -1.04
C CYS A 130 -19.47 -13.33 -0.88
N GLY A 131 -18.19 -13.71 -0.86
CA GLY A 131 -17.08 -12.77 -0.78
C GLY A 131 -17.06 -11.80 -1.96
N ARG A 132 -17.27 -12.27 -3.19
CA ARG A 132 -17.36 -11.40 -4.38
C ARG A 132 -18.51 -10.41 -4.27
N ALA A 133 -19.71 -10.89 -3.91
CA ALA A 133 -20.89 -10.05 -3.76
C ALA A 133 -20.76 -9.03 -2.62
N LEU A 134 -20.27 -9.46 -1.45
CA LEU A 134 -20.12 -8.61 -0.27
C LEU A 134 -18.97 -7.61 -0.43
N SER A 135 -17.88 -7.96 -1.12
CA SER A 135 -16.84 -6.99 -1.50
C SER A 135 -17.38 -5.96 -2.48
N ARG A 136 -18.23 -6.35 -3.44
CA ARG A 136 -18.89 -5.40 -4.34
C ARG A 136 -19.85 -4.47 -3.59
N ALA A 137 -20.61 -5.00 -2.62
CA ALA A 137 -21.46 -4.22 -1.74
C ALA A 137 -20.64 -3.26 -0.85
N MET A 138 -19.47 -3.70 -0.36
CA MET A 138 -18.56 -2.82 0.38
C MET A 138 -18.06 -1.68 -0.51
N LEU A 139 -17.65 -1.95 -1.76
CA LEU A 139 -17.27 -0.89 -2.71
C LEU A 139 -18.42 0.12 -2.91
N PHE A 140 -19.66 -0.36 -2.99
CA PHE A 140 -20.83 0.51 -3.06
C PHE A 140 -20.98 1.39 -1.81
N VAL A 141 -20.80 0.83 -0.61
CA VAL A 141 -20.78 1.60 0.66
C VAL A 141 -19.69 2.68 0.63
N PHE A 142 -18.53 2.38 0.07
CA PHE A 142 -17.44 3.34 -0.11
C PHE A 142 -17.68 4.36 -1.24
N GLY A 143 -18.85 4.35 -1.89
CA GLY A 143 -19.21 5.29 -2.95
C GLY A 143 -18.72 4.91 -4.34
N PHE A 144 -18.13 3.72 -4.52
CA PHE A 144 -17.74 3.17 -5.83
C PHE A 144 -18.94 2.49 -6.49
N TYR A 145 -19.90 3.31 -6.90
CA TYR A 145 -21.13 2.84 -7.54
C TYR A 145 -20.87 2.25 -8.91
N TRP A 146 -19.95 2.87 -9.66
CA TRP A 146 -19.62 2.51 -11.04
C TRP A 146 -18.13 2.20 -11.13
N ILE A 147 -17.80 1.03 -11.66
CA ILE A 147 -16.43 0.59 -11.91
C ILE A 147 -16.34 0.38 -13.42
N ARG A 148 -15.47 1.13 -14.09
CA ARG A 148 -15.26 1.00 -15.53
C ARG A 148 -14.13 0.02 -15.75
N GLU A 149 -14.40 -1.08 -16.43
CA GLU A 149 -13.40 -2.08 -16.76
C GLU A 149 -13.10 -2.01 -18.26
N HIS A 150 -11.82 -2.00 -18.60
CA HIS A 150 -11.30 -1.96 -19.95
C HIS A 150 -10.40 -3.17 -20.15
N ASP A 151 -10.75 -4.04 -21.09
CA ASP A 151 -9.88 -5.13 -21.51
C ASP A 151 -9.04 -4.68 -22.70
N ARG A 152 -7.73 -4.58 -22.51
CA ARG A 152 -6.82 -4.36 -23.64
C ARG A 152 -6.49 -5.69 -24.28
N ARG A 153 -6.48 -5.71 -25.61
CA ARG A 153 -5.99 -6.82 -26.43
C ARG A 153 -4.76 -6.31 -27.17
N PHE A 154 -3.67 -7.07 -27.15
CA PHE A 154 -2.54 -6.75 -28.02
C PHE A 154 -2.97 -6.98 -29.46
N ARG A 155 -2.74 -5.97 -30.31
CA ARG A 155 -2.93 -6.08 -31.75
C ARG A 155 -1.58 -6.37 -32.39
N ASP A 156 -1.57 -7.20 -33.41
CA ASP A 156 -0.37 -7.41 -34.23
C ASP A 156 -0.09 -6.18 -35.12
N ALA A 157 1.02 -6.22 -35.86
CA ALA A 157 1.42 -5.16 -36.79
C ALA A 157 0.40 -4.93 -37.93
N GLU A 158 -0.51 -5.88 -38.15
CA GLU A 158 -1.56 -5.84 -39.17
C GLU A 158 -2.90 -5.34 -38.59
N GLY A 159 -2.94 -5.01 -37.28
CA GLY A 159 -4.13 -4.53 -36.59
C GLY A 159 -5.15 -5.61 -36.25
N LYS A 160 -4.84 -6.89 -36.45
CA LYS A 160 -5.66 -7.98 -35.92
C LYS A 160 -5.40 -8.08 -34.43
N ASP A 161 -6.49 -8.25 -33.67
CA ASP A 161 -6.36 -8.71 -32.29
C ASP A 161 -5.56 -10.02 -32.35
N LEU A 162 -4.42 -10.08 -31.64
CA LEU A 162 -3.72 -11.35 -31.46
C LEU A 162 -4.71 -12.26 -30.76
N GLY A 163 -5.35 -13.11 -31.58
CA GLY A 163 -6.42 -13.98 -31.16
C GLY A 163 -5.93 -14.78 -29.97
N GLN A 164 -6.75 -14.82 -28.92
CA GLN A 164 -6.58 -15.79 -27.84
C GLN A 164 -6.59 -17.17 -28.47
N SER A 165 -5.41 -17.74 -28.72
CA SER A 165 -5.24 -19.13 -29.11
C SER A 165 -5.97 -19.99 -28.07
N GLU A 166 -6.70 -21.02 -28.52
CA GLU A 166 -7.44 -21.97 -27.67
C GLU A 166 -6.53 -22.74 -26.67
N LEU A 167 -5.21 -22.49 -26.71
CA LEU A 167 -4.17 -23.09 -25.87
C LEU A 167 -3.54 -22.13 -24.83
N LEU A 168 -4.11 -20.95 -24.58
CA LEU A 168 -3.50 -20.01 -23.62
C LEU A 168 -3.55 -20.54 -22.18
N GLU A 169 -2.37 -20.79 -21.61
CA GLU A 169 -2.20 -21.26 -20.24
C GLU A 169 -2.74 -20.24 -19.23
N ARG A 170 -3.36 -20.72 -18.16
CA ARG A 170 -3.92 -19.88 -17.09
C ARG A 170 -2.81 -19.08 -16.40
N PRO A 171 -2.92 -17.76 -16.19
CA PRO A 171 -1.91 -17.01 -15.43
C PRO A 171 -1.79 -17.55 -14.00
N GLY A 172 -0.56 -17.64 -13.50
CA GLY A 172 -0.30 -18.08 -12.12
C GLY A 172 -0.60 -17.01 -11.08
N ALA A 173 -0.47 -15.73 -11.45
CA ALA A 173 -0.70 -14.60 -10.55
C ALA A 173 -1.35 -13.42 -11.28
N ILE A 174 -2.08 -12.62 -10.51
CA ILE A 174 -2.48 -11.26 -10.89
C ILE A 174 -1.44 -10.29 -10.31
N VAL A 175 -0.94 -9.38 -11.15
CA VAL A 175 0.00 -8.33 -10.75
C VAL A 175 -0.70 -6.99 -10.92
N SER A 176 -0.84 -6.23 -9.83
CA SER A 176 -1.55 -4.94 -9.85
C SER A 176 -0.69 -3.83 -9.29
N ASN A 177 -0.85 -2.61 -9.81
CA ASN A 177 -0.36 -1.43 -9.09
C ASN A 177 -1.13 -1.29 -7.76
N HIS A 178 -0.52 -0.59 -6.80
CA HIS A 178 -1.10 -0.43 -5.47
C HIS A 178 -1.27 1.04 -5.13
N VAL A 179 -2.52 1.47 -5.02
CA VAL A 179 -2.89 2.86 -4.78
C VAL A 179 -3.62 2.99 -3.45
N SER A 180 -4.48 2.02 -3.11
CA SER A 180 -5.33 2.10 -1.92
C SER A 180 -5.58 0.73 -1.29
N TYR A 181 -6.02 0.69 -0.03
CA TYR A 181 -6.57 -0.57 0.52
C TYR A 181 -7.87 -0.98 -0.19
N VAL A 182 -8.53 -0.05 -0.89
CA VAL A 182 -9.72 -0.32 -1.72
C VAL A 182 -9.40 -1.28 -2.88
N ASP A 183 -8.14 -1.32 -3.34
CA ASP A 183 -7.67 -2.25 -4.39
C ASP A 183 -8.02 -3.69 -4.04
N ILE A 184 -7.88 -4.05 -2.76
CA ILE A 184 -8.21 -5.38 -2.25
C ILE A 184 -9.69 -5.68 -2.44
N LEU A 185 -10.58 -4.72 -2.14
CA LEU A 185 -12.02 -4.90 -2.30
C LEU A 185 -12.40 -5.07 -3.77
N TYR A 186 -11.77 -4.33 -4.69
CA TYR A 186 -11.97 -4.52 -6.12
C TYR A 186 -11.58 -5.93 -6.55
N HIS A 187 -10.35 -6.35 -6.27
CA HIS A 187 -9.88 -7.68 -6.66
C HIS A 187 -10.69 -8.80 -5.99
N MET A 188 -11.14 -8.60 -4.75
CA MET A 188 -12.06 -9.52 -4.08
C MET A 188 -13.42 -9.60 -4.77
N SER A 189 -13.98 -8.48 -5.24
CA SER A 189 -15.25 -8.46 -5.96
C SER A 189 -15.15 -9.11 -7.35
N SER A 190 -14.03 -8.89 -8.04
CA SER A 190 -13.80 -9.35 -9.40
C SER A 190 -13.48 -10.85 -9.45
N SER A 191 -12.44 -11.31 -8.74
CA SER A 191 -11.95 -12.69 -8.86
C SER A 191 -11.71 -13.42 -7.53
N LEU A 192 -11.76 -12.70 -6.40
CA LEU A 192 -11.47 -13.20 -5.05
C LEU A 192 -10.14 -14.00 -4.95
N PRO A 193 -9.01 -13.39 -5.33
CA PRO A 193 -7.70 -14.03 -5.27
C PRO A 193 -7.21 -14.17 -3.82
N SER A 194 -6.15 -14.94 -3.64
CA SER A 194 -5.37 -14.97 -2.41
C SER A 194 -4.38 -13.80 -2.37
N PHE A 195 -4.11 -13.24 -1.19
CA PHE A 195 -3.24 -12.07 -1.03
C PHE A 195 -2.03 -12.38 -0.14
N VAL A 196 -1.01 -11.53 -0.19
CA VAL A 196 0.05 -11.46 0.81
C VAL A 196 -0.27 -10.33 1.79
N ALA A 197 -0.47 -10.66 3.07
CA ALA A 197 -0.91 -9.72 4.11
C ALA A 197 0.06 -9.67 5.30
N LYS A 198 0.06 -8.57 6.06
CA LYS A 198 0.84 -8.51 7.31
C LYS A 198 0.28 -9.50 8.33
N ARG A 199 1.16 -10.12 9.13
CA ARG A 199 0.76 -11.02 10.24
C ARG A 199 -0.25 -10.40 11.22
N SER A 200 -0.21 -9.08 11.43
CA SER A 200 -1.20 -8.37 12.25
C SER A 200 -2.63 -8.45 11.70
N VAL A 201 -2.81 -8.59 10.38
CA VAL A 201 -4.15 -8.71 9.75
C VAL A 201 -4.86 -9.98 10.20
N ALA A 202 -4.12 -11.07 10.41
CA ALA A 202 -4.67 -12.34 10.90
C ALA A 202 -5.32 -12.23 12.30
N ARG A 203 -4.94 -11.20 13.07
CA ARG A 203 -5.39 -10.95 14.45
C ARG A 203 -6.50 -9.90 14.55
N LEU A 204 -6.85 -9.26 13.43
CA LEU A 204 -7.93 -8.27 13.43
C LEU A 204 -9.28 -8.94 13.67
N PRO A 205 -10.15 -8.37 14.53
CA PRO A 205 -11.51 -8.86 14.70
C PRO A 205 -12.26 -8.92 13.37
N LEU A 206 -12.99 -10.00 13.13
CA LEU A 206 -13.73 -10.32 11.90
C LEU A 206 -12.84 -10.56 10.66
N VAL A 207 -11.98 -9.60 10.33
CA VAL A 207 -11.07 -9.61 9.17
C VAL A 207 -10.06 -10.76 9.23
N GLY A 208 -9.61 -11.16 10.43
CA GLY A 208 -8.68 -12.26 10.62
C GLY A 208 -9.22 -13.58 10.07
N LEU A 209 -10.47 -13.94 10.38
CA LEU A 209 -11.11 -15.15 9.86
C LEU A 209 -11.34 -15.06 8.35
N ILE A 210 -11.80 -13.91 7.87
CA ILE A 210 -12.04 -13.66 6.44
C ILE A 210 -10.74 -13.84 5.64
N SER A 211 -9.65 -13.21 6.07
CA SER A 211 -8.34 -13.32 5.39
C SER A 211 -7.80 -14.74 5.38
N LYS A 212 -8.01 -15.52 6.45
CA LYS A 212 -7.71 -16.96 6.47
C LYS A 212 -8.56 -17.75 5.45
N CYS A 213 -9.86 -17.50 5.40
CA CYS A 213 -10.79 -18.18 4.47
C CYS A 213 -10.51 -17.89 2.99
N ILE A 214 -10.03 -16.67 2.69
CA ILE A 214 -9.59 -16.30 1.34
C ILE A 214 -8.29 -17.04 0.99
N GLY A 215 -7.47 -17.38 1.98
CA GLY A 215 -6.21 -18.10 1.83
C GLY A 215 -5.02 -17.16 1.72
N CYS A 216 -5.01 -16.07 2.51
CA CYS A 216 -3.89 -15.14 2.53
C CYS A 216 -2.61 -15.76 3.10
N ILE A 217 -1.47 -15.38 2.54
CA ILE A 217 -0.15 -15.65 3.12
C ILE A 217 0.19 -14.50 4.07
N PHE A 218 0.50 -14.81 5.31
CA PHE A 218 0.88 -13.81 6.30
C PHE A 218 2.39 -13.60 6.37
N VAL A 219 2.83 -12.35 6.38
CA VAL A 219 4.25 -11.97 6.40
C VAL A 219 4.56 -11.03 7.56
N GLN A 220 5.74 -11.18 8.15
CA GLN A 220 6.29 -10.25 9.14
C GLN A 220 7.37 -9.43 8.43
N ARG A 221 7.12 -8.13 8.23
CA ARG A 221 8.03 -7.27 7.45
C ARG A 221 9.12 -6.62 8.31
N GLU A 222 9.00 -6.71 9.64
CA GLU A 222 9.90 -6.03 10.58
C GLU A 222 11.12 -6.86 11.02
N SER A 223 11.19 -8.17 10.76
CA SER A 223 12.35 -8.98 11.15
C SER A 223 13.30 -9.24 9.98
N LYS A 224 14.57 -8.84 10.13
CA LYS A 224 15.70 -9.23 9.25
C LYS A 224 16.09 -10.71 9.43
N THR A 225 15.15 -11.58 9.82
CA THR A 225 15.42 -13.00 10.05
C THR A 225 15.14 -13.82 8.79
N SER A 226 15.70 -15.02 8.77
CA SER A 226 15.68 -16.06 7.73
C SER A 226 14.31 -16.42 7.12
N ASP A 227 13.20 -15.91 7.66
CA ASP A 227 11.82 -16.18 7.23
C ASP A 227 11.47 -15.62 5.84
N PHE A 228 12.21 -14.63 5.33
CA PHE A 228 11.94 -14.06 4.00
C PHE A 228 12.07 -15.11 2.88
N LYS A 229 12.99 -16.08 3.03
CA LYS A 229 13.12 -17.20 2.09
C LYS A 229 11.87 -18.10 2.10
N GLY A 230 11.31 -18.38 3.27
CA GLY A 230 10.09 -19.18 3.43
C GLY A 230 8.86 -18.55 2.77
N VAL A 231 8.67 -17.24 2.92
CA VAL A 231 7.56 -16.51 2.30
C VAL A 231 7.66 -16.56 0.77
N SER A 232 8.84 -16.31 0.21
CA SER A 232 9.02 -16.32 -1.24
C SER A 232 8.75 -17.70 -1.85
N GLY A 233 9.15 -18.78 -1.15
CA GLY A 233 8.82 -20.15 -1.54
C GLY A 233 7.33 -20.43 -1.51
N ALA A 234 6.64 -20.07 -0.42
CA ALA A 234 5.20 -20.28 -0.29
C ALA A 234 4.35 -19.48 -1.31
N VAL A 235 4.80 -18.28 -1.68
CA VAL A 235 4.22 -17.51 -2.78
C VAL A 235 4.44 -18.22 -4.10
N THR A 236 5.68 -18.63 -4.38
CA THR A 236 6.07 -19.29 -5.63
C THR A 236 5.28 -20.58 -5.85
N GLU A 237 5.18 -21.42 -4.83
CA GLU A 237 4.42 -22.67 -4.87
C GLU A 237 2.92 -22.42 -5.15
N ARG A 238 2.31 -21.42 -4.48
CA ARG A 238 0.90 -21.07 -4.73
C ARG A 238 0.67 -20.57 -6.15
N ILE A 239 1.59 -19.78 -6.71
CA ILE A 239 1.52 -19.30 -8.09
C ILE A 239 1.61 -20.47 -9.08
N GLN A 240 2.57 -21.37 -8.88
CA GLN A 240 2.72 -22.57 -9.72
C GLN A 240 1.48 -23.47 -9.64
N ARG A 241 0.95 -23.69 -8.43
CA ARG A 241 -0.27 -24.47 -8.24
C ARG A 241 -1.49 -23.82 -8.91
N ALA A 242 -1.63 -22.50 -8.84
CA ALA A 242 -2.70 -21.76 -9.51
C ALA A 242 -2.63 -21.89 -11.04
N HIS A 243 -1.42 -21.82 -11.59
CA HIS A 243 -1.15 -22.01 -13.02
C HIS A 243 -1.51 -23.42 -13.49
N GLN A 244 -1.10 -24.45 -12.73
CA GLN A 244 -1.29 -25.86 -13.09
C GLN A 244 -2.72 -26.39 -12.82
N GLN A 245 -3.40 -25.88 -11.79
CA GLN A 245 -4.69 -26.41 -11.32
C GLN A 245 -5.80 -25.37 -11.43
N LYS A 246 -6.77 -25.60 -12.32
CA LYS A 246 -7.90 -24.67 -12.57
C LYS A 246 -8.71 -24.30 -11.32
N ASN A 247 -8.79 -25.20 -10.33
CA ASN A 247 -9.58 -24.99 -9.10
C ASN A 247 -8.80 -24.25 -8.00
N SER A 248 -7.49 -24.06 -8.16
CA SER A 248 -6.68 -23.32 -7.20
C SER A 248 -6.87 -21.81 -7.37
N PRO A 249 -7.01 -21.03 -6.28
CA PRO A 249 -7.14 -19.57 -6.38
C PRO A 249 -5.85 -18.96 -6.91
N MET A 250 -5.97 -17.95 -7.78
CA MET A 250 -4.82 -17.15 -8.19
C MET A 250 -4.31 -16.31 -7.02
N MET A 251 -3.01 -16.04 -7.02
CA MET A 251 -2.39 -15.08 -6.11
C MET A 251 -2.46 -13.68 -6.71
N LEU A 252 -2.90 -12.68 -5.94
CA LEU A 252 -2.73 -11.28 -6.28
C LEU A 252 -1.50 -10.72 -5.55
N LEU A 253 -0.62 -10.08 -6.30
CA LEU A 253 0.54 -9.38 -5.76
C LEU A 253 0.55 -7.92 -6.20
N PHE A 254 0.94 -7.08 -5.25
CA PHE A 254 1.27 -5.66 -5.44
C PHE A 254 2.80 -5.55 -5.40
N PRO A 255 3.50 -5.68 -6.54
CA PRO A 255 4.96 -5.85 -6.57
C PRO A 255 5.70 -4.59 -6.10
N GLU A 256 5.07 -3.42 -6.12
CA GLU A 256 5.59 -2.17 -5.52
C GLU A 256 5.86 -2.34 -4.01
N GLY A 257 5.10 -3.21 -3.34
CA GLY A 257 5.24 -3.52 -1.92
C GLY A 257 4.75 -2.42 -0.97
N THR A 258 4.26 -1.31 -1.50
CA THR A 258 3.65 -0.15 -0.81
C THR A 258 2.68 0.55 -1.76
N THR A 259 1.85 1.45 -1.24
CA THR A 259 0.95 2.30 -2.03
C THR A 259 1.62 3.58 -2.54
N THR A 260 1.20 4.05 -3.71
CA THR A 260 1.54 5.36 -4.31
C THR A 260 0.30 6.26 -4.41
N ASN A 261 0.47 7.47 -4.94
CA ASN A 261 -0.62 8.39 -5.27
C ASN A 261 -1.41 8.00 -6.55
N GLY A 262 -1.00 6.95 -7.26
CA GLY A 262 -1.67 6.44 -8.45
C GLY A 262 -1.16 6.97 -9.80
N ASP A 263 -0.26 7.96 -9.81
CA ASP A 263 0.35 8.49 -11.04
C ASP A 263 1.69 7.82 -11.38
N TYR A 264 2.28 7.13 -10.40
CA TYR A 264 3.62 6.54 -10.49
C TYR A 264 3.58 5.03 -10.23
N LEU A 265 4.53 4.31 -10.85
CA LEU A 265 4.88 2.93 -10.52
C LEU A 265 6.27 2.86 -9.89
N LEU A 266 6.35 2.29 -8.69
CA LEU A 266 7.62 2.02 -8.01
C LEU A 266 8.32 0.79 -8.61
N PRO A 267 9.60 0.51 -8.25
CA PRO A 267 10.29 -0.70 -8.68
C PRO A 267 9.57 -1.95 -8.18
N PHE A 268 9.42 -2.93 -9.08
CA PHE A 268 8.70 -4.17 -8.78
C PHE A 268 9.60 -5.16 -8.05
N LYS A 269 9.11 -5.72 -6.95
CA LYS A 269 9.75 -6.84 -6.26
C LYS A 269 9.52 -8.13 -7.04
N THR A 270 10.51 -9.02 -7.00
CA THR A 270 10.54 -10.27 -7.79
C THR A 270 9.58 -11.36 -7.32
N GLY A 271 8.88 -11.18 -6.18
CA GLY A 271 8.09 -12.24 -5.54
C GLY A 271 7.02 -12.90 -6.42
N ALA A 272 6.38 -12.15 -7.32
CA ALA A 272 5.40 -12.70 -8.28
C ALA A 272 6.05 -13.44 -9.46
N PHE A 273 7.31 -13.12 -9.74
CA PHE A 273 8.03 -13.46 -10.98
C PHE A 273 8.94 -14.68 -10.80
N LEU A 274 9.31 -15.02 -9.57
CA LEU A 274 10.10 -16.21 -9.22
C LEU A 274 9.47 -17.54 -9.69
N ALA A 275 8.15 -17.57 -9.84
CA ALA A 275 7.42 -18.77 -10.25
C ALA A 275 7.55 -19.12 -11.74
N ARG A 276 8.12 -18.21 -12.57
CA ARG A 276 8.28 -18.39 -14.02
C ARG A 276 6.96 -18.58 -14.79
N ALA A 277 5.84 -18.42 -14.11
CA ALA A 277 4.51 -18.56 -14.69
C ALA A 277 4.08 -17.24 -15.36
N PRO A 278 3.15 -17.30 -16.32
CA PRO A 278 2.51 -16.10 -16.88
C PRO A 278 1.78 -15.31 -15.78
N VAL A 279 1.78 -13.98 -15.90
CA VAL A 279 1.06 -13.09 -14.98
C VAL A 279 -0.03 -12.33 -15.72
N GLN A 280 -1.11 -11.99 -15.00
CA GLN A 280 -2.19 -11.13 -15.45
C GLN A 280 -1.96 -9.71 -14.90
N PRO A 281 -1.45 -8.75 -15.70
CA PRO A 281 -1.28 -7.38 -15.23
C PRO A 281 -2.63 -6.66 -15.19
N VAL A 282 -2.87 -5.92 -14.11
CA VAL A 282 -4.09 -5.10 -13.93
C VAL A 282 -3.69 -3.72 -13.43
N ILE A 283 -4.25 -2.68 -14.02
CA ILE A 283 -3.99 -1.29 -13.64
C ILE A 283 -5.26 -0.69 -13.06
N LEU A 284 -5.17 -0.20 -11.83
CA LEU A 284 -6.22 0.52 -11.12
C LEU A 284 -5.93 2.02 -11.15
N ARG A 285 -6.93 2.81 -11.55
CA ARG A 285 -6.90 4.27 -11.50
C ARG A 285 -8.08 4.79 -10.71
N TYR A 286 -7.83 5.82 -9.91
CA TYR A 286 -8.84 6.45 -9.08
C TYR A 286 -9.02 7.90 -9.51
N PRO A 287 -9.82 8.20 -10.55
CA PRO A 287 -10.16 9.58 -10.88
C PRO A 287 -10.88 10.23 -9.71
N TYR A 288 -10.44 11.43 -9.33
CA TYR A 288 -11.07 12.21 -8.26
C TYR A 288 -11.15 13.68 -8.63
N LYS A 289 -12.11 14.37 -7.99
CA LYS A 289 -12.25 15.84 -8.10
C LYS A 289 -11.83 16.57 -6.84
N ARG A 290 -11.97 15.94 -5.66
CA ARG A 290 -11.85 16.63 -4.35
C ARG A 290 -10.93 15.92 -3.38
N PHE A 291 -11.21 14.65 -3.07
CA PHE A 291 -10.38 13.83 -2.20
C PHE A 291 -9.85 12.64 -3.01
N SER A 292 -8.55 12.38 -2.87
CA SER A 292 -7.90 11.25 -3.52
C SER A 292 -8.14 9.96 -2.74
N PRO A 293 -8.66 8.89 -3.36
CA PRO A 293 -8.75 7.57 -2.72
C PRO A 293 -7.38 6.90 -2.44
N ALA A 294 -6.28 7.50 -2.91
CA ALA A 294 -4.94 6.98 -2.71
C ALA A 294 -4.51 7.05 -1.25
N TRP A 295 -4.08 5.90 -0.72
CA TRP A 295 -3.59 5.80 0.64
C TRP A 295 -2.07 5.99 0.67
N ASP A 296 -1.61 7.18 0.31
CA ASP A 296 -0.19 7.56 0.28
C ASP A 296 0.34 7.91 1.69
N SER A 297 0.05 9.13 2.15
CA SER A 297 0.71 9.87 3.22
C SER A 297 -0.13 9.97 4.49
N MET A 298 -1.46 9.91 4.36
CA MET A 298 -2.39 10.22 5.44
C MET A 298 -2.66 9.06 6.41
N ASP A 299 -2.96 9.44 7.65
CA ASP A 299 -3.48 8.55 8.68
C ASP A 299 -4.73 7.77 8.21
N GLY A 300 -4.80 6.49 8.60
CA GLY A 300 -5.84 5.58 8.13
C GLY A 300 -7.25 5.97 8.59
N ALA A 301 -7.43 6.43 9.83
CA ALA A 301 -8.74 6.80 10.33
C ALA A 301 -9.27 8.06 9.63
N ARG A 302 -8.39 9.07 9.44
CA ARG A 302 -8.72 10.25 8.64
C ARG A 302 -9.03 9.88 7.19
N HIS A 303 -8.28 8.96 6.60
CA HIS A 303 -8.54 8.46 5.25
C HIS A 303 -9.92 7.84 5.11
N VAL A 304 -10.26 6.90 5.98
CA VAL A 304 -11.56 6.24 5.95
C VAL A 304 -12.68 7.26 6.15
N PHE A 305 -12.53 8.19 7.11
CA PHE A 305 -13.51 9.25 7.35
C PHE A 305 -13.78 10.09 6.09
N LEU A 306 -12.73 10.62 5.45
CA LEU A 306 -12.88 11.47 4.26
C LEU A 306 -13.43 10.70 3.06
N LEU A 307 -12.96 9.47 2.86
CA LEU A 307 -13.45 8.61 1.78
C LEU A 307 -14.93 8.27 1.95
N LEU A 308 -15.38 7.97 3.17
CA LEU A 308 -16.80 7.71 3.47
C LEU A 308 -17.67 8.97 3.37
N CYS A 309 -17.11 10.16 3.60
CA CYS A 309 -17.80 11.43 3.38
C CYS A 309 -17.94 11.81 1.89
N GLN A 310 -17.20 11.17 0.98
CA GLN A 310 -17.40 11.40 -0.45
C GLN A 310 -18.64 10.69 -0.96
N PHE A 311 -19.57 11.45 -1.55
CA PHE A 311 -20.77 10.87 -2.13
C PHE A 311 -20.46 9.86 -3.24
N VAL A 312 -19.59 10.20 -4.19
CA VAL A 312 -19.18 9.31 -5.30
C VAL A 312 -17.67 9.20 -5.34
N ASN A 313 -17.21 7.97 -5.57
CA ASN A 313 -15.85 7.63 -5.91
C ASN A 313 -15.82 6.87 -7.25
N HIS A 314 -14.76 7.05 -8.02
CA HIS A 314 -14.58 6.42 -9.32
C HIS A 314 -13.39 5.48 -9.30
N LEU A 315 -13.57 4.31 -9.93
CA LEU A 315 -12.53 3.34 -10.15
C LEU A 315 -12.56 2.95 -11.62
N GLU A 316 -11.42 3.11 -12.28
CA GLU A 316 -11.19 2.62 -13.64
C GLU A 316 -10.15 1.50 -13.55
N VAL A 317 -10.44 0.40 -14.24
CA VAL A 317 -9.61 -0.80 -14.23
C VAL A 317 -9.27 -1.16 -15.65
N VAL A 318 -7.98 -1.38 -15.89
CA VAL A 318 -7.47 -1.83 -17.18
C VAL A 318 -6.85 -3.21 -16.99
N HIS A 319 -7.46 -4.23 -17.57
CA HIS A 319 -6.88 -5.55 -17.68
C HIS A 319 -5.99 -5.58 -18.91
N LEU A 320 -4.71 -5.82 -18.72
CA LEU A 320 -3.79 -6.04 -19.84
C LEU A 320 -3.88 -7.51 -20.28
N PRO A 321 -3.42 -7.88 -21.49
CA PRO A 321 -3.31 -9.29 -21.83
C PRO A 321 -2.35 -10.01 -20.87
N VAL A 322 -2.54 -11.33 -20.75
CA VAL A 322 -1.63 -12.18 -19.97
C VAL A 322 -0.21 -12.01 -20.52
N TYR A 323 0.72 -11.71 -19.63
CA TYR A 323 2.13 -11.58 -19.96
C TYR A 323 2.81 -12.94 -19.81
N TYR A 324 3.38 -13.43 -20.91
CA TYR A 324 4.13 -14.68 -20.95
C TYR A 324 5.63 -14.35 -20.90
N PRO A 325 6.38 -14.83 -19.88
CA PRO A 325 7.80 -14.55 -19.80
C PRO A 325 8.57 -15.30 -20.88
N SER A 326 9.52 -14.61 -21.50
CA SER A 326 10.57 -15.20 -22.34
C SER A 326 11.50 -16.10 -21.52
N GLU A 327 12.28 -16.96 -22.18
CA GLU A 327 13.27 -17.81 -21.48
C GLU A 327 14.27 -16.99 -20.66
N GLN A 328 14.71 -15.83 -21.17
CA GLN A 328 15.59 -14.90 -20.44
C GLN A 328 14.92 -14.36 -19.16
N GLU A 329 13.64 -14.03 -19.22
CA GLU A 329 12.87 -13.57 -18.06
C GLU A 329 12.58 -14.68 -17.04
N LYS A 330 12.46 -15.93 -17.50
CA LYS A 330 12.35 -17.10 -16.60
C LYS A 330 13.64 -17.32 -15.81
N ASP A 331 14.79 -17.00 -16.39
CA ASP A 331 16.10 -17.09 -15.75
C ASP A 331 16.48 -15.85 -14.93
N ASP A 332 15.97 -14.67 -15.30
CA ASP A 332 16.12 -13.42 -14.55
C ASP A 332 14.76 -12.83 -14.09
N PRO A 333 14.31 -13.17 -12.87
CA PRO A 333 13.07 -12.65 -12.30
C PRO A 333 13.05 -11.12 -12.13
N LYS A 334 14.21 -10.46 -12.07
CA LYS A 334 14.29 -9.00 -11.97
C LYS A 334 14.00 -8.39 -13.34
N LEU A 335 14.60 -8.93 -14.40
CA LEU A 335 14.28 -8.56 -15.77
C LEU A 335 12.78 -8.74 -16.06
N TYR A 336 12.21 -9.88 -15.65
CA TYR A 336 10.77 -10.13 -15.80
C TYR A 336 9.93 -9.06 -15.08
N ALA A 337 10.26 -8.77 -13.82
CA ALA A 337 9.57 -7.74 -13.04
C ALA A 337 9.65 -6.35 -13.70
N ASP A 338 10.83 -5.97 -14.19
CA ASP A 338 11.08 -4.67 -14.81
C ASP A 338 10.36 -4.54 -16.16
N ASN A 339 10.28 -5.61 -16.96
CA ASN A 339 9.57 -5.58 -18.24
C ASN A 339 8.05 -5.48 -18.04
N VAL A 340 7.48 -6.26 -17.11
CA VAL A 340 6.05 -6.13 -16.76
C VAL A 340 5.74 -4.74 -16.21
N ARG A 341 6.64 -4.19 -15.37
CA ARG A 341 6.52 -2.81 -14.87
C ARG A 341 6.51 -1.79 -16.00
N LYS A 342 7.44 -1.90 -16.97
CA LYS A 342 7.51 -1.01 -18.14
C LYS A 342 6.24 -1.12 -18.99
N LEU A 343 5.76 -2.33 -19.24
CA LEU A 343 4.50 -2.54 -19.95
C LEU A 343 3.34 -1.83 -19.24
N MET A 344 3.19 -2.05 -17.92
CA MET A 344 2.13 -1.40 -17.14
C MET A 344 2.26 0.12 -17.13
N ALA A 345 3.50 0.65 -17.13
CA ALA A 345 3.74 2.08 -17.21
C ALA A 345 3.29 2.68 -18.55
N VAL A 346 3.64 2.04 -19.66
CA VAL A 346 3.26 2.48 -21.01
C VAL A 346 1.74 2.42 -21.18
N GLU A 347 1.13 1.26 -20.92
CA GLU A 347 -0.31 1.06 -21.13
C GLU A 347 -1.18 1.86 -20.16
N GLY A 348 -0.69 2.06 -18.94
CA GLY A 348 -1.34 2.86 -17.90
C GLY A 348 -1.08 4.35 -18.00
N SER A 349 -0.15 4.80 -18.86
CA SER A 349 0.38 6.17 -18.83
C SER A 349 0.84 6.59 -17.43
N LEU A 350 1.57 5.69 -16.75
CA LEU A 350 2.09 5.88 -15.39
C LEU A 350 3.59 6.21 -15.46
N ILE A 351 4.05 7.03 -14.53
CA ILE A 351 5.44 7.49 -14.48
C ILE A 351 6.28 6.50 -13.68
N LEU A 352 7.40 6.04 -14.24
CA LEU A 352 8.34 5.20 -13.52
C LEU A 352 9.10 6.03 -12.47
N SER A 353 9.23 5.51 -11.25
CA SER A 353 10.02 6.10 -10.16
C SER A 353 10.96 5.07 -9.54
N ASP A 354 12.16 5.46 -9.16
CA ASP A 354 13.11 4.57 -8.48
C ASP A 354 12.95 4.58 -6.94
N LEU A 355 12.00 5.35 -6.42
CA LEU A 355 11.72 5.41 -4.99
C LEU A 355 10.97 4.15 -4.52
N GLY A 356 11.13 3.80 -3.25
CA GLY A 356 10.45 2.67 -2.63
C GLY A 356 9.93 2.96 -1.23
N LEU A 357 9.61 1.90 -0.50
CA LEU A 357 9.04 1.98 0.86
C LEU A 357 9.96 2.72 1.85
N ALA A 358 11.28 2.66 1.68
CA ALA A 358 12.20 3.37 2.57
C ALA A 358 12.06 4.89 2.41
N GLU A 359 12.03 5.37 1.17
CA GLU A 359 11.84 6.77 0.81
C GLU A 359 10.46 7.26 1.23
N LYS A 360 9.43 6.42 1.11
CA LYS A 360 8.08 6.73 1.62
C LYS A 360 8.10 7.01 3.13
N ARG A 361 8.83 6.22 3.92
CA ARG A 361 8.94 6.44 5.38
C ARG A 361 9.66 7.75 5.69
N VAL A 362 10.69 8.10 4.92
CA VAL A 362 11.40 9.37 5.05
C VAL A 362 10.46 10.55 4.75
N TYR A 363 9.70 10.47 3.66
CA TYR A 363 8.70 11.47 3.31
C TYR A 363 7.64 11.66 4.41
N HIS A 364 7.10 10.55 4.95
CA HIS A 364 6.12 10.61 6.05
C HIS A 364 6.71 11.20 7.34
N ALA A 365 7.98 10.91 7.64
CA ALA A 365 8.65 11.48 8.81
C ALA A 365 8.80 13.00 8.65
N ALA A 366 9.24 13.46 7.47
CA ALA A 366 9.36 14.87 7.15
C ALA A 366 8.03 15.63 7.25
N LEU A 367 6.95 15.06 6.70
CA LEU A 367 5.60 15.65 6.78
C LEU A 367 5.06 15.74 8.22
N ASN A 368 5.52 14.89 9.13
CA ASN A 368 5.14 14.93 10.55
C ASN A 368 6.05 15.85 11.39
N GLY A 369 7.01 16.55 10.79
CA GLY A 369 7.95 17.42 11.49
C GLY A 369 9.03 16.66 12.27
N ASN A 370 9.19 15.36 12.04
CA ASN A 370 10.28 14.59 12.60
C ASN A 370 11.55 14.87 11.78
N SER A 371 12.71 14.94 12.46
CA SER A 371 13.99 15.09 11.79
C SER A 371 14.19 13.97 10.75
N LEU A 372 14.49 14.38 9.51
CA LEU A 372 14.84 13.47 8.42
C LEU A 372 15.98 12.56 8.90
N PRO A 373 15.88 11.23 8.76
CA PRO A 373 17.01 10.35 9.02
C PRO A 373 18.18 10.80 8.15
N ARG A 374 19.32 11.09 8.77
CA ARG A 374 20.58 11.43 8.07
C ARG A 374 20.88 10.32 7.06
N ALA A 375 20.79 10.66 5.78
CA ALA A 375 21.26 9.93 4.59
C ALA A 375 21.27 8.39 4.70
N LEU A 376 20.32 7.73 4.01
CA LEU A 376 20.63 6.41 3.44
C LEU A 376 21.70 6.66 2.37
N HIS A 377 22.95 6.36 2.71
CA HIS A 377 24.09 6.46 1.81
C HIS A 377 23.76 5.84 0.45
N GLN A 378 23.97 6.64 -0.60
CA GLN A 378 24.27 6.15 -1.93
C GLN A 378 25.31 5.03 -1.80
N LYS A 379 24.95 3.80 -2.15
CA LYS A 379 25.94 2.87 -2.67
C LYS A 379 26.23 3.31 -4.10
N GLY A 380 27.20 4.23 -4.23
CA GLY A 380 28.01 4.35 -5.43
C GLY A 380 29.14 3.33 -5.34
N ASP A 381 29.36 2.70 -6.49
CA ASP A 381 30.46 1.81 -6.91
C ASP A 381 30.65 0.45 -6.22
#